data_AF-A0A939A4Y1-F1
#
_entry.id   AF-A0A939A4Y1-F1
#
_cell.length_a   1.000
_cell.length_b   1.000
_cell.length_c   1.000
_cell.angle_alpha   90.00
_cell.angle_beta   90.00
_cell.angle_gamma   90.00
#
_symmetry.space_group_name_H-M   'P 1'
#
loop_
_entity.id
_entity.type
_entity.pdbx_description
1 polymer ?
#
loop_
_entity_poly.entity_id
_entity_poly.type
_entity_poly.pdbx_seq_one_letter_code
_entity_poly.pdbx_strand_id
1 'polypeptide(L)'
;MAVAVAELIAAACARDGTRPSQQSTVTGHVSSAVLLAGCDRPGREGCPCRPDWTCDAGATCAGGGCYGARVRVPDSAYYRPADIMASSALGRAEVQAALPLAPGMVAMDLGAGRGWHTLRLAQRLGRGGKVYATDLQASELALLRQTAADMARDGTDLAAIETRVCRDERDLALDDLPPASVDAGLMTQALQLRSEARARQDDEVYLRGVARVIKPGGVFVFWQDWLRPGSLDVQGAKALFARAGFGGPMRQLPLAGVLGQPTWRETVPGGSHEDLRPGWILAVTR
;
A
#
# COMPACT_ATOMS: atom_id res chain seq x y z
N MET A 1 -39.00 13.45 -30.01
CA MET A 1 -39.03 12.06 -29.50
C MET A 1 -38.33 11.99 -28.13
N ALA A 2 -38.90 12.66 -27.13
CA ALA A 2 -38.41 12.69 -25.76
C ALA A 2 -39.60 12.97 -24.83
N VAL A 3 -40.61 12.10 -24.83
CA VAL A 3 -41.78 12.19 -23.91
C VAL A 3 -42.32 10.81 -23.48
N ALA A 4 -41.81 9.66 -23.95
CA ALA A 4 -42.52 8.38 -23.79
C ALA A 4 -41.90 7.34 -22.81
N VAL A 5 -41.13 7.75 -21.79
CA VAL A 5 -40.59 6.79 -20.78
C VAL A 5 -40.80 7.25 -19.33
N ALA A 6 -41.23 8.49 -19.09
CA ALA A 6 -41.40 9.03 -17.74
C ALA A 6 -42.68 8.55 -17.02
N GLU A 7 -43.67 8.02 -17.72
CA GLU A 7 -44.98 7.68 -17.11
C GLU A 7 -45.11 6.22 -16.62
N LEU A 8 -44.12 5.36 -16.82
CA LEU A 8 -44.18 3.95 -16.39
C LEU A 8 -43.54 3.66 -15.03
N ILE A 9 -42.81 4.61 -14.43
CA ILE A 9 -42.15 4.42 -13.13
C ILE A 9 -42.97 5.03 -11.98
N ALA A 10 -43.85 6.00 -12.26
CA ALA A 10 -44.69 6.64 -11.25
C ALA A 10 -45.82 5.74 -10.68
N ALA A 11 -46.08 4.58 -11.28
CA ALA A 11 -47.17 3.68 -10.86
C ALA A 11 -46.77 2.58 -9.85
N ALA A 12 -45.48 2.38 -9.58
CA ALA A 12 -45.02 1.28 -8.71
C ALA A 12 -44.78 1.67 -7.24
N CYS A 13 -44.77 2.97 -6.90
CA CYS A 13 -44.47 3.43 -5.53
C CYS A 13 -45.71 3.81 -4.69
N ALA A 14 -46.94 3.63 -5.21
CA ALA A 14 -48.17 4.06 -4.53
C ALA A 14 -49.03 2.93 -3.96
N ARG A 15 -48.53 1.69 -3.90
CA ARG A 15 -49.27 0.56 -3.31
C ARG A 15 -48.31 -0.36 -2.58
N ASP A 16 -48.10 -0.07 -1.30
CA ASP A 16 -48.16 -1.05 -0.20
C ASP A 16 -47.51 -0.43 1.03
N GLY A 17 -48.31 0.40 1.71
CA GLY A 17 -48.01 0.94 3.03
C GLY A 17 -48.05 -0.15 4.10
N THR A 18 -47.04 -1.02 4.13
CA THR A 18 -46.82 -1.97 5.22
C THR A 18 -45.34 -2.01 5.62
N ARG A 19 -45.06 -1.82 6.92
CA ARG A 19 -43.75 -2.14 7.52
C ARG A 19 -43.64 -3.65 7.69
N PRO A 20 -42.49 -4.28 7.37
CA PRO A 20 -42.15 -5.58 7.93
C PRO A 20 -41.08 -5.48 9.02
N SER A 21 -41.28 -6.33 10.02
CA SER A 21 -40.54 -6.58 11.24
C SER A 21 -39.20 -7.30 11.03
N GLN A 22 -38.45 -7.44 12.12
CA GLN A 22 -37.17 -8.13 12.27
C GLN A 22 -37.08 -9.55 11.64
N GLN A 23 -35.81 -9.93 11.38
CA GLN A 23 -35.24 -11.26 11.12
C GLN A 23 -35.43 -11.87 9.74
N SER A 24 -34.37 -11.84 8.94
CA SER A 24 -34.03 -12.89 7.97
C SER A 24 -32.52 -12.90 7.71
N THR A 25 -31.86 -13.96 8.14
CA THR A 25 -30.54 -14.39 7.68
C THR A 25 -30.63 -14.79 6.21
N VAL A 26 -29.80 -14.20 5.33
CA VAL A 26 -29.53 -14.72 3.99
C VAL A 26 -28.03 -14.65 3.71
N THR A 27 -27.40 -15.82 3.75
CA THR A 27 -26.18 -16.16 3.04
C THR A 27 -26.39 -16.00 1.54
N GLY A 28 -25.55 -15.22 0.85
CA GLY A 28 -25.61 -15.12 -0.61
C GLY A 28 -24.43 -14.34 -1.17
N HIS A 29 -23.61 -15.02 -1.98
CA HIS A 29 -22.57 -14.41 -2.81
C HIS A 29 -23.18 -13.36 -3.75
N VAL A 30 -22.62 -12.14 -3.76
CA VAL A 30 -22.93 -11.14 -4.78
C VAL A 30 -21.73 -11.07 -5.73
N SER A 31 -21.98 -11.47 -6.97
CA SER A 31 -21.08 -11.42 -8.12
C SER A 31 -20.49 -10.01 -8.31
N SER A 32 -19.19 -9.92 -8.61
CA SER A 32 -18.42 -8.69 -8.83
C SER A 32 -18.85 -7.84 -10.04
N ALA A 33 -20.04 -8.04 -10.59
CA ALA A 33 -20.52 -7.38 -11.81
C ALA A 33 -21.67 -6.37 -11.59
N VAL A 34 -22.12 -6.13 -10.36
CA VAL A 34 -23.15 -5.12 -10.09
C VAL A 34 -22.70 -4.18 -8.97
N LEU A 35 -21.83 -3.23 -9.31
CA LEU A 35 -21.54 -2.04 -8.48
C LEU A 35 -20.96 -0.89 -9.31
N LEU A 36 -21.45 -0.70 -10.54
CA LEU A 36 -21.13 0.45 -11.38
C LEU A 36 -22.37 1.16 -11.97
N ALA A 37 -23.55 0.92 -11.41
CA ALA A 37 -24.76 1.63 -11.80
C ALA A 37 -25.38 2.36 -10.59
N GLY A 38 -25.31 3.69 -10.61
CA GLY A 38 -26.19 4.58 -9.86
C GLY A 38 -25.77 4.90 -8.43
N CYS A 39 -24.80 5.80 -8.24
CA CYS A 39 -24.69 6.55 -7.00
C CYS A 39 -25.54 7.83 -7.14
N ASP A 40 -26.85 7.73 -6.92
CA ASP A 40 -27.78 8.85 -7.08
C ASP A 40 -28.13 9.47 -5.70
N ARG A 41 -27.10 9.92 -4.98
CA ARG A 41 -27.25 10.75 -3.77
C ARG A 41 -26.31 11.95 -3.83
N PRO A 42 -26.75 13.14 -3.39
CA PRO A 42 -25.99 14.38 -3.62
C PRO A 42 -24.72 14.38 -2.76
N GLY A 43 -23.56 14.10 -3.37
CA GLY A 43 -22.31 13.95 -2.62
C GLY A 43 -21.06 13.56 -3.40
N ARG A 44 -20.89 14.08 -4.62
CA ARG A 44 -19.69 14.08 -5.51
C ARG A 44 -19.24 12.76 -6.18
N GLU A 45 -18.86 12.88 -7.46
CA GLU A 45 -18.19 11.85 -8.26
C GLU A 45 -16.88 11.38 -7.62
N GLY A 46 -16.67 10.05 -7.59
CA GLY A 46 -15.36 9.45 -7.29
C GLY A 46 -15.10 9.02 -5.84
N CYS A 47 -16.06 9.07 -4.91
CA CYS A 47 -15.85 8.53 -3.56
C CYS A 47 -16.27 7.05 -3.44
N PRO A 48 -15.36 6.10 -3.18
CA PRO A 48 -15.70 4.70 -2.94
C PRO A 48 -16.13 4.52 -1.48
N CYS A 49 -17.30 5.05 -1.12
CA CYS A 49 -17.87 4.83 0.21
C CYS A 49 -18.33 3.37 0.31
N ARG A 50 -18.03 2.71 1.42
CA ARG A 50 -18.59 1.38 1.70
C ARG A 50 -20.14 1.46 1.72
N PRO A 51 -20.85 0.41 1.28
CA PRO A 51 -22.31 0.44 1.07
C PRO A 51 -23.14 0.68 2.36
N ASP A 52 -22.52 0.55 3.53
CA ASP A 52 -23.07 0.76 4.86
C ASP A 52 -22.94 2.21 5.37
N TRP A 53 -22.48 3.14 4.53
CA TRP A 53 -22.15 4.49 4.96
C TRP A 53 -22.93 5.61 4.26
N THR A 54 -23.55 6.49 5.05
CA THR A 54 -24.26 7.69 4.59
C THR A 54 -23.59 8.95 5.15
N CYS A 55 -23.05 9.80 4.27
CA CYS A 55 -22.53 11.11 4.66
C CYS A 55 -23.65 12.16 4.76
N ASP A 56 -23.53 13.09 5.71
CA ASP A 56 -24.40 14.28 5.78
C ASP A 56 -24.16 15.21 4.58
N ALA A 57 -25.20 15.96 4.19
CA ALA A 57 -25.10 16.98 3.16
C ALA A 57 -24.11 18.09 3.58
N GLY A 58 -23.08 18.33 2.74
CA GLY A 58 -21.99 19.28 3.03
C GLY A 58 -20.79 18.67 3.74
N ALA A 59 -20.80 17.36 4.00
CA ALA A 59 -19.62 16.65 4.49
C ALA A 59 -18.56 16.46 3.38
N THR A 60 -17.29 16.48 3.78
CA THR A 60 -16.13 16.14 2.96
C THR A 60 -15.85 14.65 3.07
N CYS A 61 -15.65 13.97 1.94
CA CYS A 61 -15.30 12.55 1.88
C CYS A 61 -13.77 12.39 1.81
N ALA A 62 -13.15 11.65 2.74
CA ALA A 62 -11.69 11.43 2.75
C ALA A 62 -11.29 10.11 3.42
N GLY A 63 -10.45 9.28 2.78
CA GLY A 63 -9.93 8.02 3.36
C GLY A 63 -11.00 6.97 3.67
N GLY A 64 -12.14 6.99 2.96
CA GLY A 64 -13.32 6.20 3.32
C GLY A 64 -14.11 6.76 4.51
N GLY A 65 -13.89 8.05 4.83
CA GLY A 65 -14.41 8.86 5.95
C GLY A 65 -15.40 9.99 5.55
N CYS A 66 -16.47 10.29 6.34
CA CYS A 66 -17.42 11.41 6.12
C CYS A 66 -17.22 12.49 7.21
N TYR A 67 -16.85 13.72 6.84
CA TYR A 67 -16.48 14.79 7.81
C TYR A 67 -17.30 16.07 7.60
N GLY A 68 -17.90 16.65 8.64
CA GLY A 68 -18.83 17.80 8.53
C GLY A 68 -18.77 18.79 9.70
N ALA A 69 -19.81 19.62 9.88
CA ALA A 69 -19.80 20.70 10.89
C ALA A 69 -19.63 20.22 12.36
N ARG A 70 -20.07 18.99 12.67
CA ARG A 70 -19.91 18.38 14.01
C ARG A 70 -18.62 17.57 14.17
N VAL A 71 -18.10 17.04 13.08
CA VAL A 71 -16.83 16.29 13.02
C VAL A 71 -15.98 16.98 11.97
N ARG A 72 -15.29 18.05 12.37
CA ARG A 72 -14.33 18.72 11.49
C ARG A 72 -13.33 17.69 11.01
N VAL A 73 -12.94 17.76 9.73
CA VAL A 73 -11.70 17.10 9.28
C VAL A 73 -10.63 17.57 10.27
N PRO A 74 -10.06 16.69 11.11
CA PRO A 74 -8.99 17.11 12.00
C PRO A 74 -7.90 17.80 11.18
N ASP A 75 -7.33 18.91 11.64
CA ASP A 75 -6.10 19.46 11.04
C ASP A 75 -4.95 18.43 11.03
N SER A 76 -5.13 17.32 11.76
CA SER A 76 -4.29 16.14 11.85
C SER A 76 -4.77 14.93 11.04
N ALA A 77 -5.90 14.98 10.33
CA ALA A 77 -6.44 13.82 9.59
C ALA A 77 -5.67 13.51 8.31
N TYR A 78 -4.84 14.44 7.87
CA TYR A 78 -3.55 14.10 7.34
C TYR A 78 -2.54 14.97 8.06
N TYR A 79 -1.45 14.37 8.52
CA TYR A 79 -0.11 14.96 8.55
C TYR A 79 -0.04 16.23 7.67
N ARG A 80 0.61 17.32 8.09
CA ARG A 80 0.78 18.50 7.22
C ARG A 80 1.23 18.00 5.83
N PRO A 81 0.45 18.20 4.75
CA PRO A 81 0.73 17.53 3.47
C PRO A 81 2.15 17.80 2.95
N ALA A 82 2.70 18.97 3.25
CA ALA A 82 4.08 19.33 2.98
C ALA A 82 5.10 18.39 3.65
N ASP A 83 4.88 17.98 4.90
CA ASP A 83 5.80 17.15 5.68
C ASP A 83 5.78 15.68 5.18
N ILE A 84 4.62 15.14 4.78
CA ILE A 84 4.56 13.84 4.07
C ILE A 84 5.24 13.95 2.72
N MET A 85 4.89 14.95 1.91
CA MET A 85 5.43 15.04 0.56
C MET A 85 6.94 15.19 0.59
N ALA A 86 7.48 15.97 1.54
CA ALA A 86 8.91 16.11 1.75
C ALA A 86 9.56 14.80 2.24
N SER A 87 8.99 14.13 3.25
CA SER A 87 9.53 12.85 3.76
C SER A 87 9.44 11.73 2.74
N SER A 88 8.34 11.66 1.99
CA SER A 88 8.15 10.73 0.89
C SER A 88 9.14 10.99 -0.23
N ALA A 89 9.37 12.25 -0.61
CA ALA A 89 10.34 12.59 -1.67
C ALA A 89 11.77 12.24 -1.25
N LEU A 90 12.18 12.64 -0.04
CA LEU A 90 13.51 12.36 0.49
C LEU A 90 13.71 10.86 0.73
N GLY A 91 12.75 10.19 1.37
CA GLY A 91 12.83 8.76 1.62
C GLY A 91 12.87 7.95 0.33
N ARG A 92 12.09 8.31 -0.68
CA ARG A 92 12.17 7.69 -2.01
C ARG A 92 13.55 7.87 -2.64
N ALA A 93 14.13 9.07 -2.53
CA ALA A 93 15.47 9.34 -3.06
C ALA A 93 16.54 8.51 -2.34
N GLU A 94 16.50 8.43 -1.01
CA GLU A 94 17.41 7.63 -0.19
C GLU A 94 17.29 6.13 -0.51
N VAL A 95 16.06 5.61 -0.62
CA VAL A 95 15.82 4.21 -1.00
C VAL A 95 16.40 3.91 -2.39
N GLN A 96 16.17 4.78 -3.37
CA GLN A 96 16.71 4.61 -4.71
C GLN A 96 18.24 4.69 -4.74
N ALA A 97 18.84 5.63 -3.98
CA ALA A 97 20.28 5.82 -3.92
C ALA A 97 21.00 4.67 -3.22
N ALA A 98 20.36 4.02 -2.25
CA ALA A 98 20.95 2.91 -1.50
C ALA A 98 20.99 1.57 -2.27
N LEU A 99 20.22 1.44 -3.36
CA LEU A 99 20.20 0.22 -4.18
C LEU A 99 21.34 0.24 -5.21
N PRO A 100 22.25 -0.76 -5.18
CA PRO A 100 23.40 -0.84 -6.07
C PRO A 100 23.01 -1.38 -7.45
N LEU A 101 22.06 -0.72 -8.12
CA LEU A 101 21.53 -1.19 -9.40
C LEU A 101 22.49 -0.90 -10.55
N ALA A 102 22.72 -1.92 -11.38
CA ALA A 102 23.37 -1.83 -12.67
C ALA A 102 22.48 -2.44 -13.76
N PRO A 103 22.64 -2.03 -15.04
CA PRO A 103 21.91 -2.64 -16.15
C PRO A 103 22.04 -4.16 -16.17
N GLY A 104 20.96 -4.86 -16.49
CA GLY A 104 20.95 -6.33 -16.55
C GLY A 104 20.70 -7.05 -15.23
N MET A 105 20.70 -6.35 -14.09
CA MET A 105 20.42 -6.98 -12.79
C MET A 105 18.95 -7.38 -12.62
N VAL A 106 18.71 -8.24 -11.63
CA VAL A 106 17.37 -8.64 -11.17
C VAL A 106 17.06 -7.95 -9.85
N ALA A 107 15.93 -7.26 -9.78
CA ALA A 107 15.47 -6.61 -8.55
C ALA A 107 14.08 -7.09 -8.11
N MET A 108 13.70 -6.78 -6.86
CA MET A 108 12.33 -6.94 -6.38
C MET A 108 11.79 -5.70 -5.66
N ASP A 109 10.48 -5.49 -5.76
CA ASP A 109 9.72 -4.43 -5.09
C ASP A 109 8.53 -5.09 -4.37
N LEU A 110 8.61 -5.20 -3.04
CA LEU A 110 7.61 -5.85 -2.21
C LEU A 110 6.62 -4.82 -1.66
N GLY A 111 5.34 -4.96 -2.03
CA GLY A 111 4.34 -3.91 -1.84
C GLY A 111 4.45 -2.81 -2.89
N ALA A 112 4.56 -3.23 -4.15
CA ALA A 112 4.87 -2.36 -5.28
C ALA A 112 3.79 -1.28 -5.54
N GLY A 113 2.53 -1.52 -5.15
CA GLY A 113 1.39 -0.68 -5.45
C GLY A 113 1.31 -0.35 -6.94
N ARG A 114 1.21 0.95 -7.27
CA ARG A 114 1.20 1.47 -8.65
C ARG A 114 2.59 1.54 -9.29
N GLY A 115 3.61 1.04 -8.62
CA GLY A 115 4.95 0.87 -9.16
C GLY A 115 5.80 2.13 -9.15
N TRP A 116 5.65 3.03 -8.17
CA TRP A 116 6.54 4.21 -8.11
C TRP A 116 8.00 3.75 -8.12
N HIS A 117 8.39 2.84 -7.23
CA HIS A 117 9.73 2.28 -7.21
C HIS A 117 9.99 1.34 -8.38
N THR A 118 9.10 0.35 -8.60
CA THR A 118 9.20 -0.63 -9.69
C THR A 118 9.58 -0.01 -11.04
N LEU A 119 8.91 1.08 -11.46
CA LEU A 119 9.18 1.71 -12.75
C LEU A 119 10.57 2.34 -12.83
N ARG A 120 11.08 2.94 -11.74
CA ARG A 120 12.44 3.51 -11.71
C ARG A 120 13.51 2.42 -11.61
N LEU A 121 13.22 1.32 -10.90
CA LEU A 121 14.07 0.13 -10.95
C LEU A 121 14.17 -0.36 -12.40
N ALA A 122 13.03 -0.54 -13.07
CA ALA A 122 12.99 -1.05 -14.43
C ALA A 122 13.75 -0.17 -15.42
N GLN A 123 13.63 1.17 -15.30
CA GLN A 123 14.41 2.11 -16.11
C GLN A 123 15.92 1.97 -15.90
N ARG A 124 16.39 1.86 -14.65
CA ARG A 124 17.83 1.76 -14.34
C ARG A 124 18.43 0.43 -14.77
N LEU A 125 17.63 -0.63 -14.75
CA LEU A 125 18.05 -1.98 -15.13
C LEU A 125 18.05 -2.21 -16.66
N GLY A 126 17.21 -1.46 -17.39
CA GLY A 126 17.09 -1.55 -18.85
C GLY A 126 16.66 -2.93 -19.35
N ARG A 127 16.56 -3.10 -20.67
CA ARG A 127 16.05 -4.33 -21.33
C ARG A 127 16.68 -5.66 -20.89
N GLY A 128 17.93 -5.63 -20.44
CA GLY A 128 18.62 -6.84 -19.99
C GLY A 128 18.23 -7.29 -18.58
N GLY A 129 17.56 -6.43 -17.80
CA GLY A 129 17.24 -6.69 -16.41
C GLY A 129 15.81 -7.18 -16.19
N LYS A 130 15.48 -7.39 -14.92
CA LYS A 130 14.14 -7.83 -14.50
C LYS A 130 13.74 -7.23 -13.14
N VAL A 131 12.46 -6.92 -12.97
CA VAL A 131 11.89 -6.53 -11.68
C VAL A 131 10.73 -7.45 -11.32
N TYR A 132 10.78 -8.07 -10.14
CA TYR A 132 9.64 -8.74 -9.53
C TYR A 132 8.86 -7.75 -8.67
N ALA A 133 7.63 -7.45 -9.02
CA ALA A 133 6.78 -6.50 -8.29
C ALA A 133 5.63 -7.25 -7.62
N THR A 134 5.57 -7.27 -6.29
CA THR A 134 4.57 -8.04 -5.55
C THR A 134 3.63 -7.11 -4.79
N ASP A 135 2.35 -7.42 -4.76
CA ASP A 135 1.37 -6.65 -3.97
C ASP A 135 0.13 -7.51 -3.67
N LEU A 136 -0.58 -7.17 -2.59
CA LEU A 136 -1.88 -7.76 -2.24
C LEU A 136 -2.98 -7.35 -3.22
N GLN A 137 -2.92 -6.13 -3.74
CA GLN A 137 -3.98 -5.54 -4.54
C GLN A 137 -3.72 -5.73 -6.03
N ALA A 138 -4.39 -6.72 -6.61
CA ALA A 138 -4.31 -6.99 -8.06
C ALA A 138 -4.66 -5.76 -8.93
N SER A 139 -5.54 -4.89 -8.45
CA SER A 139 -5.91 -3.62 -9.12
C SER A 139 -4.73 -2.64 -9.20
N GLU A 140 -3.91 -2.55 -8.16
CA GLU A 140 -2.74 -1.67 -8.14
C GLU A 140 -1.66 -2.17 -9.11
N LEU A 141 -1.43 -3.49 -9.13
CA LEU A 141 -0.54 -4.13 -10.12
C LEU A 141 -1.04 -3.96 -11.56
N ALA A 142 -2.36 -3.94 -11.79
CA ALA A 142 -2.90 -3.68 -13.11
C ALA A 142 -2.58 -2.26 -13.59
N LEU A 143 -2.68 -1.27 -12.70
CA LEU A 143 -2.32 0.12 -13.00
C LEU A 143 -0.82 0.28 -13.24
N LEU A 144 0.02 -0.42 -12.46
CA LEU A 144 1.46 -0.51 -12.70
C LEU A 144 1.77 -1.00 -14.11
N ARG A 145 1.14 -2.11 -14.54
CA ARG A 145 1.32 -2.66 -15.90
C ARG A 145 0.91 -1.68 -16.98
N GLN A 146 -0.19 -0.95 -16.77
CA GLN A 146 -0.66 0.09 -17.70
C GLN A 146 0.39 1.19 -17.85
N THR A 147 0.88 1.74 -16.73
CA THR A 147 1.91 2.79 -16.76
C THR A 147 3.22 2.30 -17.38
N ALA A 148 3.65 1.06 -17.10
CA ALA A 148 4.82 0.48 -17.74
C ALA A 148 4.65 0.34 -19.26
N ALA A 149 3.46 -0.07 -19.72
CA ALA A 149 3.14 -0.18 -21.14
C ALA A 149 3.10 1.19 -21.83
N ASP A 150 2.56 2.22 -21.17
CA ASP A 150 2.59 3.61 -21.66
C ASP A 150 4.03 4.09 -21.85
N MET A 151 4.86 3.94 -20.82
CA MET A 151 6.28 4.34 -20.87
C MET A 151 7.06 3.61 -21.97
N ALA A 152 6.79 2.32 -22.16
CA ALA A 152 7.42 1.54 -23.24
C ALA A 152 6.96 1.99 -24.64
N ARG A 153 5.68 2.35 -24.80
CA ARG A 153 5.16 2.94 -26.06
C ARG A 153 5.81 4.28 -26.38
N ASP A 154 6.13 5.07 -25.34
CA ASP A 154 6.84 6.33 -25.46
C ASP A 154 8.35 6.16 -25.70
N GLY A 155 8.84 4.91 -25.85
CA GLY A 155 10.24 4.61 -26.15
C GLY A 155 11.16 4.55 -24.93
N THR A 156 10.60 4.53 -23.70
CA THR A 156 11.41 4.36 -22.49
C THR A 156 12.00 2.96 -22.45
N ASP A 157 13.31 2.86 -22.22
CA ASP A 157 13.95 1.56 -22.00
C ASP A 157 13.63 1.02 -20.60
N LEU A 158 13.01 -0.15 -20.55
CA LEU A 158 12.57 -0.78 -19.31
C LEU A 158 13.02 -2.24 -19.26
N ALA A 159 13.47 -2.67 -18.09
CA ALA A 159 13.53 -4.08 -17.74
C ALA A 159 12.15 -4.75 -17.81
N ALA A 160 12.16 -6.07 -17.96
CA ALA A 160 10.93 -6.85 -17.84
C ALA A 160 10.38 -6.71 -16.41
N ILE A 161 9.11 -6.33 -16.29
CA ILE A 161 8.42 -6.26 -14.99
C ILE A 161 7.48 -7.46 -14.87
N GLU A 162 7.73 -8.31 -13.89
CA GLU A 162 6.86 -9.43 -13.53
C GLU A 162 6.10 -9.10 -12.25
N THR A 163 4.83 -8.78 -12.42
CA THR A 163 3.91 -8.51 -11.31
C THR A 163 3.33 -9.80 -10.73
N ARG A 164 3.25 -9.93 -9.40
CA ARG A 164 2.72 -11.11 -8.71
C ARG A 164 1.80 -10.72 -7.56
N VAL A 165 0.65 -11.38 -7.46
CA VAL A 165 -0.33 -11.08 -6.41
C VAL A 165 -0.02 -11.92 -5.18
N CYS A 166 0.11 -11.27 -4.02
CA CYS A 166 0.27 -11.93 -2.73
C CYS A 166 -1.06 -12.51 -2.25
N ARG A 167 -1.04 -13.68 -1.61
CA ARG A 167 -2.21 -14.31 -0.98
C ARG A 167 -2.62 -13.60 0.31
N ASP A 168 -1.64 -13.16 1.09
CA ASP A 168 -1.81 -12.47 2.37
C ASP A 168 -0.56 -11.61 2.69
N GLU A 169 -0.60 -10.88 3.81
CA GLU A 169 0.45 -9.93 4.19
C GLU A 169 1.84 -10.56 4.42
N ARG A 170 1.93 -11.89 4.57
CA ARG A 170 3.16 -12.65 4.76
C ARG A 170 3.47 -13.57 3.58
N ASP A 171 2.82 -13.37 2.45
CA ASP A 171 3.17 -14.01 1.19
C ASP A 171 4.12 -13.12 0.38
N LEU A 172 5.30 -13.63 0.06
CA LEU A 172 6.23 -12.93 -0.84
C LEU A 172 5.79 -13.02 -2.30
N ALA A 173 5.04 -14.07 -2.66
CA ALA A 173 4.81 -14.48 -4.04
C ALA A 173 6.12 -14.73 -4.83
N LEU A 174 7.18 -15.21 -4.16
CA LEU A 174 8.51 -15.50 -4.74
C LEU A 174 9.03 -16.91 -4.38
N ASP A 175 8.15 -17.81 -3.93
CA ASP A 175 8.53 -19.14 -3.45
C ASP A 175 9.13 -20.03 -4.55
N ASP A 176 8.69 -19.83 -5.80
CA ASP A 176 9.17 -20.49 -7.02
C ASP A 176 10.55 -20.00 -7.48
N LEU A 177 11.05 -18.86 -6.96
CA LEU A 177 12.35 -18.36 -7.36
C LEU A 177 13.49 -19.20 -6.78
N PRO A 178 14.56 -19.47 -7.55
CA PRO A 178 15.76 -20.09 -7.02
C PRO A 178 16.37 -19.23 -5.90
N PRO A 179 17.02 -19.85 -4.89
CA PRO A 179 17.82 -19.11 -3.93
C PRO A 179 18.89 -18.25 -4.63
N ALA A 180 19.24 -17.11 -4.04
CA ALA A 180 20.29 -16.21 -4.55
C ALA A 180 20.12 -15.82 -6.04
N SER A 181 18.90 -15.46 -6.44
CA SER A 181 18.55 -15.07 -7.81
C SER A 181 18.29 -13.57 -7.99
N VAL A 182 18.13 -12.81 -6.91
CA VAL A 182 17.82 -11.36 -6.92
C VAL A 182 19.02 -10.55 -6.42
N ASP A 183 19.44 -9.53 -7.18
CA ASP A 183 20.62 -8.69 -6.85
C ASP A 183 20.31 -7.64 -5.77
N ALA A 184 19.13 -7.03 -5.82
CA ALA A 184 18.70 -6.01 -4.87
C ALA A 184 17.18 -5.99 -4.69
N GLY A 185 16.69 -5.53 -3.54
CA GLY A 185 15.25 -5.45 -3.29
C GLY A 185 14.86 -4.31 -2.37
N LEU A 186 13.58 -3.97 -2.38
CA LEU A 186 13.03 -2.99 -1.45
C LEU A 186 11.63 -3.36 -0.97
N MET A 187 11.27 -2.78 0.17
CA MET A 187 9.92 -2.77 0.73
C MET A 187 9.68 -1.42 1.38
N THR A 188 8.65 -0.71 0.93
CA THR A 188 8.39 0.67 1.37
C THR A 188 6.94 0.83 1.80
N GLN A 189 6.70 1.16 3.07
CA GLN A 189 5.37 1.41 3.64
C GLN A 189 4.35 0.24 3.50
N ALA A 190 4.81 -0.98 3.19
CA ALA A 190 3.94 -2.11 2.90
C ALA A 190 3.63 -2.95 4.14
N LEU A 191 4.63 -3.16 5.00
CA LEU A 191 4.51 -4.01 6.19
C LEU A 191 5.27 -3.39 7.36
N GLN A 192 4.67 -3.38 8.56
CA GLN A 192 5.38 -2.99 9.79
C GLN A 192 5.84 -4.20 10.57
N LEU A 193 7.12 -4.22 10.94
CA LEU A 193 7.71 -5.27 11.77
C LEU A 193 7.24 -5.11 13.23
N ARG A 194 6.75 -6.19 13.83
CA ARG A 194 6.03 -6.17 15.10
C ARG A 194 6.88 -6.73 16.25
N SER A 195 6.68 -6.15 17.43
CA SER A 195 7.38 -6.54 18.66
C SER A 195 6.70 -7.70 19.38
N GLU A 196 5.39 -7.90 19.22
CA GLU A 196 4.68 -9.03 19.82
C GLU A 196 5.29 -10.36 19.38
N ALA A 197 5.47 -11.30 20.31
CA ALA A 197 6.31 -12.48 20.08
C ALA A 197 5.87 -13.32 18.87
N ARG A 198 4.56 -13.55 18.72
CA ARG A 198 4.01 -14.31 17.58
C ARG A 198 4.21 -13.57 16.26
N ALA A 199 3.82 -12.30 16.20
CA ALA A 199 3.99 -11.50 14.99
C ALA A 199 5.48 -11.38 14.59
N ARG A 200 6.39 -11.30 15.58
CA ARG A 200 7.83 -11.29 15.35
C ARG A 200 8.35 -12.59 14.73
N GLN A 201 7.77 -13.75 15.09
CA GLN A 201 8.11 -15.03 14.46
C GLN A 201 7.66 -15.06 13.01
N ASP A 202 6.44 -14.61 12.72
CA ASP A 202 5.92 -14.53 11.36
C ASP A 202 6.76 -13.57 10.50
N ASP A 203 7.15 -12.42 11.05
CA ASP A 203 8.04 -11.46 10.40
C ASP A 203 9.45 -12.05 10.16
N GLU A 204 9.97 -12.87 11.08
CA GLU A 204 11.25 -13.58 10.88
C GLU A 204 11.18 -14.59 9.74
N VAL A 205 10.10 -15.38 9.66
CA VAL A 205 9.87 -16.34 8.57
C VAL A 205 9.76 -15.61 7.23
N TYR A 206 9.00 -14.52 7.20
CA TYR A 206 8.86 -13.69 6.02
C TYR A 206 10.21 -13.14 5.54
N LEU A 207 11.00 -12.55 6.45
CA LEU A 207 12.31 -12.00 6.12
C LEU A 207 13.33 -13.09 5.75
N ARG A 208 13.22 -14.33 6.25
CA ARG A 208 14.02 -15.46 5.77
C ARG A 208 13.72 -15.79 4.31
N GLY A 209 12.45 -15.68 3.90
CA GLY A 209 12.06 -15.81 2.50
C GLY A 209 12.71 -14.74 1.61
N VAL A 210 12.77 -13.49 2.10
CA VAL A 210 13.48 -12.39 1.43
C VAL A 210 14.98 -12.70 1.33
N ALA A 211 15.60 -13.06 2.45
CA ALA A 211 17.03 -13.40 2.49
C ALA A 211 17.34 -14.55 1.52
N ARG A 212 16.52 -15.60 1.47
CA ARG A 212 16.70 -16.77 0.58
C ARG A 212 16.94 -16.35 -0.88
N VAL A 213 16.11 -15.44 -1.42
CA VAL A 213 16.16 -15.07 -2.84
C VAL A 213 17.20 -14.02 -3.17
N ILE A 214 17.59 -13.15 -2.24
CA ILE A 214 18.64 -12.13 -2.46
C ILE A 214 20.01 -12.79 -2.59
N LYS A 215 20.86 -12.41 -3.52
CA LYS A 215 22.24 -12.94 -3.65
C LYS A 215 23.08 -12.58 -2.41
N PRO A 216 24.06 -13.41 -1.99
CA PRO A 216 25.05 -12.98 -1.01
C PRO A 216 25.73 -11.67 -1.45
N GLY A 217 25.83 -10.69 -0.55
CA GLY A 217 26.30 -9.34 -0.87
C GLY A 217 25.23 -8.42 -1.49
N GLY A 218 24.04 -8.95 -1.82
CA GLY A 218 22.91 -8.17 -2.31
C GLY A 218 22.30 -7.29 -1.21
N VAL A 219 21.64 -6.21 -1.62
CA VAL A 219 21.10 -5.18 -0.72
C VAL A 219 19.58 -5.22 -0.71
N PHE A 220 19.00 -5.23 0.49
CA PHE A 220 17.57 -5.02 0.72
C PHE A 220 17.35 -3.70 1.45
N VAL A 221 16.41 -2.87 0.99
CA VAL A 221 16.07 -1.61 1.64
C VAL A 221 14.65 -1.68 2.18
N PHE A 222 14.50 -1.55 3.49
CA PHE A 222 13.21 -1.47 4.17
C PHE A 222 12.94 -0.04 4.63
N TRP A 223 11.76 0.49 4.37
CA TRP A 223 11.37 1.85 4.76
C TRP A 223 9.96 1.90 5.35
N GLN A 224 9.86 2.55 6.51
CA GLN A 224 8.60 2.95 7.14
C GLN A 224 8.71 4.40 7.64
N ASP A 225 7.69 5.24 7.39
CA ASP A 225 7.71 6.65 7.82
C ASP A 225 7.21 6.79 9.24
N TRP A 226 6.20 6.00 9.60
CA TRP A 226 5.55 6.06 10.89
C TRP A 226 5.34 4.66 11.47
N LEU A 227 5.70 4.50 12.73
CA LEU A 227 5.58 3.26 13.48
C LEU A 227 4.37 3.31 14.39
N ARG A 228 3.48 2.32 14.22
CA ARG A 228 2.37 2.09 15.14
C ARG A 228 2.86 1.59 16.50
N PRO A 229 2.07 1.76 17.57
CA PRO A 229 2.29 1.06 18.83
C PRO A 229 2.53 -0.43 18.58
N GLY A 230 3.52 -0.99 19.27
CA GLY A 230 3.94 -2.38 19.12
C GLY A 230 4.84 -2.67 17.90
N SER A 231 5.19 -1.70 17.06
CA SER A 231 6.19 -1.90 16.00
C SER A 231 7.63 -1.80 16.52
N LEU A 232 8.54 -2.56 15.91
CA LEU A 232 9.96 -2.55 16.26
C LEU A 232 10.59 -1.18 15.94
N ASP A 233 11.46 -0.73 16.83
CA ASP A 233 12.41 0.33 16.48
C ASP A 233 13.51 -0.22 15.56
N VAL A 234 14.41 0.66 15.12
CA VAL A 234 15.49 0.29 14.20
C VAL A 234 16.43 -0.77 14.77
N GLN A 235 16.67 -0.80 16.09
CA GLN A 235 17.57 -1.78 16.71
C GLN A 235 16.91 -3.16 16.77
N GLY A 236 15.64 -3.20 17.15
CA GLY A 236 14.81 -4.40 17.10
C GLY A 236 14.71 -4.96 15.67
N ALA A 237 14.52 -4.09 14.68
CA ALA A 237 14.52 -4.47 13.28
C ALA A 237 15.86 -5.04 12.82
N LYS A 238 16.99 -4.38 13.13
CA LYS A 238 18.34 -4.91 12.83
C LYS A 238 18.54 -6.31 13.42
N ALA A 239 18.15 -6.53 14.67
CA ALA A 239 18.23 -7.84 15.30
C ALA A 239 17.35 -8.89 14.59
N LEU A 240 16.17 -8.50 14.10
CA LEU A 240 15.28 -9.37 13.34
C LEU A 240 15.86 -9.73 11.97
N PHE A 241 16.37 -8.74 11.21
CA PHE A 241 17.06 -8.98 9.94
C PHE A 241 18.27 -9.91 10.13
N ALA A 242 19.04 -9.75 11.20
CA ALA A 242 20.17 -10.62 11.50
C ALA A 242 19.71 -12.08 11.71
N ARG A 243 18.65 -12.32 12.50
CA ARG A 243 18.07 -13.67 12.68
C ARG A 243 17.46 -14.26 11.40
N ALA A 244 17.03 -13.40 10.48
CA ALA A 244 16.50 -13.79 9.19
C ALA A 244 17.57 -14.16 8.14
N GLY A 245 18.85 -13.98 8.46
CA GLY A 245 19.96 -14.38 7.59
C GLY A 245 20.61 -13.23 6.80
N PHE A 246 20.44 -11.98 7.24
CA PHE A 246 21.21 -10.84 6.75
C PHE A 246 22.45 -10.66 7.63
N GLY A 247 23.60 -11.14 7.16
CA GLY A 247 24.85 -11.15 7.94
C GLY A 247 25.76 -9.95 7.68
N GLY A 248 25.47 -9.17 6.64
CA GLY A 248 26.28 -8.03 6.23
C GLY A 248 25.98 -6.72 6.97
N PRO A 249 26.59 -5.60 6.53
CA PRO A 249 26.37 -4.28 7.11
C PRO A 249 24.89 -3.86 7.09
N MET A 250 24.45 -3.18 8.14
CA MET A 250 23.10 -2.60 8.26
C MET A 250 23.18 -1.11 8.54
N ARG A 251 22.85 -0.31 7.54
CA ARG A 251 22.95 1.16 7.59
C ARG A 251 21.57 1.79 7.65
N GLN A 252 21.31 2.53 8.71
CA GLN A 252 20.14 3.39 8.78
C GLN A 252 20.39 4.60 7.88
N LEU A 253 19.47 4.87 6.95
CA LEU A 253 19.57 6.02 6.04
C LEU A 253 18.88 7.24 6.64
N PRO A 254 19.22 8.46 6.20
CA PRO A 254 18.58 9.68 6.64
C PRO A 254 17.06 9.64 6.40
N LEU A 255 16.31 9.88 7.48
CA LEU A 255 14.87 10.18 7.48
C LEU A 255 14.53 11.22 8.57
N ALA A 256 15.37 11.27 9.62
CA ALA A 256 15.27 12.19 10.74
C ALA A 256 15.49 13.65 10.31
N GLY A 257 14.60 14.54 10.77
CA GLY A 257 14.64 15.99 10.48
C GLY A 257 13.52 16.49 9.55
N VAL A 258 12.82 15.57 8.87
CA VAL A 258 11.68 15.90 7.98
C VAL A 258 10.35 15.49 8.62
N LEU A 259 10.36 14.37 9.33
CA LEU A 259 9.25 13.96 10.18
C LEU A 259 9.30 14.80 11.46
N GLY A 260 8.28 15.63 11.70
CA GLY A 260 8.18 16.52 12.85
C GLY A 260 8.04 15.81 14.20
N GLN A 261 7.69 16.57 15.25
CA GLN A 261 7.40 16.04 16.59
C GLN A 261 6.37 14.89 16.53
N PRO A 262 6.46 13.86 17.40
CA PRO A 262 5.57 12.70 17.43
C PRO A 262 4.17 13.12 17.86
N THR A 263 3.36 13.60 16.94
CA THR A 263 1.94 13.86 17.20
C THR A 263 1.15 13.53 15.95
N TRP A 264 0.92 12.25 15.72
CA TRP A 264 -0.17 11.85 14.87
C TRP A 264 -1.39 11.52 15.72
N ARG A 265 -2.54 12.05 15.31
CA ARG A 265 -3.86 11.66 15.81
C ARG A 265 -4.63 11.12 14.61
N GLU A 266 -4.62 9.81 14.35
CA GLU A 266 -5.75 9.24 13.62
C GLU A 266 -6.96 9.43 14.50
N THR A 267 -8.01 9.97 13.92
CA THR A 267 -9.33 9.80 14.50
C THR A 267 -9.89 8.55 13.84
N VAL A 268 -9.69 7.39 14.46
CA VAL A 268 -10.38 6.16 14.05
C VAL A 268 -11.87 6.33 14.41
N PRO A 269 -12.83 5.78 13.62
CA PRO A 269 -14.25 5.83 13.98
C PRO A 269 -14.45 5.22 15.38
N GLY A 270 -14.82 6.07 16.36
CA GLY A 270 -14.90 5.71 17.78
C GLY A 270 -14.06 6.59 18.71
N GLY A 271 -13.22 7.49 18.18
CA GLY A 271 -12.47 8.46 18.99
C GLY A 271 -11.23 7.89 19.69
N SER A 272 -10.74 6.71 19.27
CA SER A 272 -9.45 6.19 19.71
C SER A 272 -8.30 7.00 19.09
N HIS A 273 -7.22 7.16 19.85
CA HIS A 273 -5.99 7.84 19.46
C HIS A 273 -4.84 6.85 19.52
N GLU A 274 -4.01 6.79 18.47
CA GLU A 274 -2.75 6.03 18.48
C GLU A 274 -1.57 6.99 18.28
N ASP A 275 -0.62 7.01 19.22
CA ASP A 275 0.60 7.81 19.08
C ASP A 275 1.59 7.11 18.15
N LEU A 276 1.71 7.60 16.92
CA LEU A 276 2.73 7.11 15.99
C LEU A 276 4.10 7.72 16.32
N ARG A 277 5.13 6.88 16.24
CA ARG A 277 6.53 7.31 16.36
C ARG A 277 7.15 7.48 14.96
N PRO A 278 8.10 8.40 14.77
CA PRO A 278 8.88 8.46 13.54
C PRO A 278 9.53 7.10 13.23
N GLY A 279 9.47 6.72 11.97
CA GLY A 279 10.05 5.50 11.45
C GLY A 279 11.48 5.71 10.98
N TRP A 280 11.90 4.87 10.04
CA TRP A 280 13.27 4.75 9.61
C TRP A 280 13.36 4.08 8.24
N ILE A 281 14.49 4.33 7.58
CA ILE A 281 14.94 3.57 6.41
C ILE A 281 16.16 2.76 6.83
N LEU A 282 16.18 1.48 6.49
CA LEU A 282 17.28 0.57 6.77
C LEU A 282 17.70 -0.15 5.49
N ALA A 283 18.93 0.07 5.07
CA ALA A 283 19.59 -0.76 4.06
C ALA A 283 20.34 -1.89 4.76
N VAL A 284 20.05 -3.14 4.39
CA VAL A 284 20.69 -4.34 4.93
C VAL A 284 21.35 -5.13 3.80
N THR A 285 22.57 -5.59 4.04
CA THR A 285 23.28 -6.49 3.12
C THR A 285 23.09 -7.94 3.58
N ARG A 286 22.76 -8.84 2.63
CA ARG A 286 22.72 -10.28 2.91
C ARG A 286 24.13 -10.84 3.08
#